data_AF-A0A1V4YRT5-F1
#
_entry.id   AF-A0A1V4YRT5-F1
#
_cell.length_a   1.000
_cell.length_b   1.000
_cell.length_c   1.000
_cell.angle_alpha   90.00
_cell.angle_beta   90.00
_cell.angle_gamma   90.00
#
_symmetry.space_group_name_H-M   'P 1'
#
loop_
_entity.id
_entity.type
_entity.pdbx_description
1 polymer ?
#
loop_
_entity_poly.entity_id
_entity_poly.type
_entity_poly.pdbx_seq_one_letter_code
_entity_poly.pdbx_strand_id
1 'polypeptide(L)'
;MVTWLIRAVDWGNIQRSPTFQAIFNYFFSDSSKLTIPVIFDSAGTRVDDIMGDSTPVTKKLDMIHAGIHYDIVKGADKSLADDFLSKWYGKDETHIPLKEKRGITRIYSKIKTDVHLEQMRFRNVALMEAGIPEEFLPGMRVPFRHNKNLRLILPLEENIVQQVEDYYKSSSNKQPLTKIYGDLVGIDYLEDELVGGIKTARKQVEYFMNTRDEAMEEITKLLG
;
A
#
# COMPACT_ATOMS: atom_id res chain seq x y z
N MET A 1 14.69 -2.54 27.18
CA MET A 1 13.40 -1.90 26.91
C MET A 1 12.88 -2.47 25.60
N VAL A 2 11.62 -2.89 25.51
CA VAL A 2 11.06 -3.46 24.26
C VAL A 2 10.50 -2.31 23.42
N THR A 3 10.92 -2.23 22.16
CA THR A 3 10.34 -1.30 21.18
C THR A 3 9.18 -1.99 20.46
N TRP A 4 8.00 -1.38 20.50
CA TRP A 4 6.78 -1.90 19.88
C TRP A 4 6.66 -1.43 18.43
N LEU A 5 5.98 -2.24 17.61
CA LEU A 5 5.70 -1.88 16.22
C LEU A 5 4.22 -1.55 16.04
N ILE A 6 3.97 -0.46 15.32
CA ILE A 6 2.68 -0.12 14.72
C ILE A 6 2.84 -0.23 13.22
N ARG A 7 2.03 -1.07 12.59
CA ARG A 7 2.16 -1.39 11.18
C ARG A 7 0.97 -0.94 10.38
N ALA A 8 1.17 0.00 9.46
CA ALA A 8 0.19 0.24 8.40
C ALA A 8 0.23 -0.88 7.37
N VAL A 9 -0.93 -1.37 6.95
CA VAL A 9 -1.03 -2.46 5.98
C VAL A 9 -1.96 -2.08 4.85
N ASP A 10 -1.48 -2.23 3.61
CA ASP A 10 -2.29 -2.16 2.40
C ASP A 10 -2.05 -3.40 1.53
N TRP A 11 -2.52 -3.37 0.27
CA TRP A 11 -2.41 -4.52 -0.62
C TRP A 11 -0.95 -4.82 -1.03
N GLY A 12 -0.24 -3.82 -1.56
CA GLY A 12 1.07 -4.00 -2.21
C GLY A 12 2.26 -3.33 -1.53
N ASN A 13 2.05 -2.50 -0.50
CA ASN A 13 3.08 -1.69 0.17
C ASN A 13 3.90 -0.83 -0.80
N ILE A 14 3.21 -0.07 -1.65
CA ILE A 14 3.85 0.81 -2.64
C ILE A 14 3.64 2.28 -2.30
N GLN A 15 2.39 2.71 -2.12
CA GLN A 15 2.05 4.11 -1.90
C GLN A 15 1.49 4.39 -0.49
N ARG A 16 0.29 3.93 -0.17
CA ARG A 16 -0.44 4.34 1.04
C ARG A 16 0.25 3.93 2.33
N SER A 17 0.53 2.64 2.53
CA SER A 17 1.15 2.17 3.78
C SER A 17 2.57 2.71 4.01
N PRO A 18 3.44 2.82 2.99
CA PRO A 18 4.72 3.53 3.17
C PRO A 18 4.56 5.04 3.40
N THR A 19 3.55 5.70 2.83
CA THR A 19 3.30 7.14 3.09
C THR A 19 2.99 7.37 4.57
N PHE A 20 2.12 6.52 5.15
CA PHE A 20 1.89 6.51 6.60
C PHE A 20 3.19 6.34 7.37
N GLN A 21 4.02 5.35 7.02
CA GLN A 21 5.28 5.09 7.73
C GLN A 21 6.20 6.31 7.73
N ALA A 22 6.35 7.00 6.59
CA ALA A 22 7.22 8.17 6.47
C ALA A 22 6.75 9.31 7.37
N ILE A 23 5.46 9.66 7.27
CA ILE A 23 4.86 10.78 8.01
C ILE A 23 4.93 10.53 9.51
N PHE A 24 4.56 9.33 9.96
CA PHE A 24 4.53 9.03 11.39
C PHE A 24 5.95 8.90 11.97
N ASN A 25 6.91 8.26 11.28
CA ASN A 25 8.27 8.23 11.79
C ASN A 25 8.90 9.63 11.88
N TYR A 26 8.65 10.51 10.90
CA TYR A 26 9.14 11.89 10.96
C TYR A 26 8.44 12.70 12.03
N PHE A 27 7.11 12.66 12.07
CA PHE A 27 6.34 13.42 13.06
C PHE A 27 6.65 13.02 14.51
N PHE A 28 7.12 11.79 14.73
CA PHE A 28 7.47 11.25 16.05
C PHE A 28 8.96 11.12 16.34
N SER A 29 9.86 11.49 15.43
CA SER A 29 11.30 11.38 15.69
C SER A 29 11.76 12.23 16.88
N ASP A 30 11.10 13.37 17.09
CA ASP A 30 11.42 14.33 18.16
C ASP A 30 10.34 14.44 19.25
N SER A 31 9.37 13.52 19.24
CA SER A 31 8.19 13.63 20.10
C SER A 31 8.36 12.92 21.43
N SER A 32 8.14 13.64 22.53
CA SER A 32 7.97 13.04 23.87
C SER A 32 6.54 12.53 24.13
N LYS A 33 5.64 12.60 23.13
CA LYS A 33 4.21 12.24 23.30
C LYS A 33 4.00 10.74 23.50
N LEU A 34 4.95 9.91 23.07
CA LEU A 34 4.86 8.46 23.23
C LEU A 34 5.45 8.02 24.57
N THR A 35 4.61 7.44 25.42
CA THR A 35 4.97 6.90 26.74
C THR A 35 5.79 5.61 26.65
N ILE A 36 5.77 4.96 25.48
CA ILE A 36 6.51 3.72 25.18
C ILE A 36 7.29 3.88 23.88
N PRO A 37 8.46 3.23 23.71
CA PRO A 37 9.18 3.27 22.44
C PRO A 37 8.37 2.54 21.36
N VAL A 38 8.04 3.27 20.29
CA VAL A 38 7.32 2.75 19.13
C VAL A 38 8.13 3.03 17.87
N ILE A 39 8.10 2.09 16.93
CA ILE A 39 8.52 2.31 15.54
C ILE A 39 7.29 2.10 14.66
N PHE A 40 7.08 3.03 13.73
CA PHE A 40 6.08 2.87 12.68
C PHE A 40 6.72 2.15 11.50
N ASP A 41 6.08 1.08 11.04
CA ASP A 41 6.47 0.40 9.82
C ASP A 41 5.27 0.17 8.90
N SER A 42 5.53 -0.40 7.73
CA SER A 42 4.51 -0.70 6.75
C SER A 42 4.75 -2.04 6.08
N ALA A 43 3.68 -2.71 5.65
CA ALA A 43 3.77 -3.94 4.88
C ALA A 43 2.55 -4.16 3.97
N GLY A 44 2.66 -5.12 3.07
CA GLY A 44 1.62 -5.45 2.09
C GLY A 44 1.19 -6.91 2.18
N THR A 45 -0.11 -7.18 2.18
CA THR A 45 -0.64 -8.56 2.28
C THR A 45 -0.41 -9.39 1.02
N ARG A 46 -0.17 -8.75 -0.13
CA ARG A 46 -0.12 -9.38 -1.47
C ARG A 46 1.19 -9.14 -2.20
N VAL A 47 2.24 -8.77 -1.47
CA VAL A 47 3.59 -8.59 -2.03
C VAL A 47 4.08 -9.87 -2.71
N ASP A 48 3.91 -11.03 -2.08
CA ASP A 48 4.32 -12.30 -2.67
C ASP A 48 3.57 -12.57 -4.00
N ASP A 49 2.29 -12.19 -4.07
CA ASP A 49 1.49 -12.34 -5.29
C ASP A 49 1.93 -11.42 -6.42
N ILE A 50 2.36 -10.20 -6.09
CA ILE A 50 2.98 -9.28 -7.05
C ILE A 50 4.28 -9.87 -7.58
N MET A 51 5.14 -10.36 -6.68
CA MET A 51 6.46 -10.88 -7.05
C MET A 51 6.34 -12.17 -7.87
N GLY A 52 5.41 -13.05 -7.51
CA GLY A 52 5.14 -14.33 -8.18
C GLY A 52 4.22 -14.27 -9.40
N ASP A 53 3.78 -13.09 -9.83
CA ASP A 53 2.84 -12.91 -10.95
C ASP A 53 1.48 -13.60 -10.78
N SER A 54 1.09 -13.91 -9.54
CA SER A 54 -0.21 -14.48 -9.17
C SER A 54 -1.26 -13.43 -8.84
N THR A 55 -0.96 -12.14 -9.02
CA THR A 55 -1.93 -11.04 -8.92
C THR A 55 -3.20 -11.32 -9.76
N PRO A 56 -4.41 -11.04 -9.24
CA PRO A 56 -5.67 -11.17 -10.00
C PRO A 56 -5.63 -10.43 -11.33
N VAL A 57 -6.35 -10.95 -12.34
CA VAL A 57 -6.25 -10.43 -13.71
C VAL A 57 -6.77 -9.00 -13.79
N THR A 58 -7.80 -8.67 -13.01
CA THR A 58 -8.34 -7.31 -12.88
C THR A 58 -7.27 -6.32 -12.41
N LYS A 59 -6.54 -6.65 -11.34
CA LYS A 59 -5.44 -5.83 -10.83
C LYS A 59 -4.25 -5.76 -11.79
N LYS A 60 -3.97 -6.82 -12.54
CA LYS A 60 -2.96 -6.78 -13.62
C LYS A 60 -3.36 -5.78 -14.72
N LEU A 61 -4.63 -5.73 -15.08
CA LEU A 61 -5.15 -4.77 -16.05
C LEU A 61 -5.07 -3.33 -15.51
N ASP A 62 -5.39 -3.08 -14.24
CA ASP A 62 -5.20 -1.76 -13.62
C ASP A 62 -3.74 -1.29 -13.70
N MET A 63 -2.81 -2.20 -13.45
CA MET A 63 -1.37 -1.93 -13.54
C MET A 63 -0.90 -1.69 -14.98
N ILE A 64 -1.48 -2.38 -15.96
CA ILE A 64 -1.23 -2.13 -17.39
C ILE A 64 -1.77 -0.76 -17.79
N HIS A 65 -2.96 -0.38 -17.32
CA HIS A 65 -3.54 0.92 -17.56
C HIS A 65 -2.67 2.04 -16.99
N ALA A 66 -2.20 1.90 -15.75
CA ALA A 66 -1.23 2.82 -15.16
C ALA A 66 0.09 2.86 -15.96
N GLY A 67 0.59 1.71 -16.41
CA GLY A 67 1.80 1.63 -17.24
C GLY A 67 1.67 2.32 -18.60
N ILE A 68 0.47 2.34 -19.21
CA ILE A 68 0.22 3.16 -20.41
C ILE A 68 0.22 4.65 -20.05
N HIS A 69 -0.46 5.02 -18.95
CA HIS A 69 -0.55 6.41 -18.52
C HIS A 69 0.81 7.03 -18.18
N TYR A 70 1.72 6.25 -17.60
CA TYR A 70 3.07 6.67 -17.24
C TYR A 70 4.09 6.52 -18.38
N ASP A 71 3.65 6.21 -19.60
CA ASP A 71 4.53 5.94 -20.75
C ASP A 71 5.59 4.84 -20.48
N ILE A 72 5.22 3.80 -19.73
CA ILE A 72 6.08 2.64 -19.44
C ILE A 72 5.85 1.53 -20.47
N VAL A 73 4.60 1.29 -20.86
CA VAL A 73 4.25 0.30 -21.89
C VAL A 73 4.50 0.89 -23.28
N LYS A 74 5.38 0.29 -24.07
CA LYS A 74 5.82 0.83 -25.38
C LYS A 74 5.70 -0.17 -26.53
N GLY A 75 5.71 0.35 -27.76
CA GLY A 75 5.78 -0.43 -28.99
C GLY A 75 4.65 -1.47 -29.12
N ALA A 76 4.98 -2.67 -29.58
CA ALA A 76 4.01 -3.75 -29.79
C ALA A 76 3.28 -4.17 -28.51
N ASP A 77 3.92 -4.04 -27.33
CA ASP A 77 3.26 -4.35 -26.07
C ASP A 77 2.20 -3.29 -25.70
N LYS A 78 2.33 -2.04 -26.18
CA LYS A 78 1.31 -0.99 -26.00
C LYS A 78 0.03 -1.30 -26.77
N SER A 79 0.16 -1.66 -28.06
CA SER A 79 -1.00 -2.03 -28.86
C SER A 79 -1.75 -3.24 -28.32
N LEU A 80 -1.02 -4.24 -27.79
CA LEU A 80 -1.63 -5.39 -27.12
C LEU A 80 -2.30 -5.01 -25.79
N ALA A 81 -1.65 -4.14 -25.01
CA ALA A 81 -2.22 -3.63 -23.77
C ALA A 81 -3.53 -2.88 -24.01
N ASP A 82 -3.57 -1.98 -25.00
CA ASP A 82 -4.77 -1.24 -25.39
C ASP A 82 -5.91 -2.18 -25.79
N ASP A 83 -5.62 -3.23 -26.58
CA ASP A 83 -6.60 -4.25 -26.97
C ASP A 83 -7.14 -5.02 -25.74
N PHE A 84 -6.26 -5.45 -24.83
CA PHE A 84 -6.69 -6.13 -23.61
C PHE A 84 -7.54 -5.23 -22.71
N LEU A 85 -7.15 -3.96 -22.53
CA LEU A 85 -7.93 -3.00 -21.75
C LEU A 85 -9.30 -2.76 -22.39
N SER A 86 -9.36 -2.53 -23.70
CA SER A 86 -10.63 -2.31 -24.41
C SER A 86 -11.61 -3.48 -24.26
N LYS A 87 -11.12 -4.72 -24.20
CA LYS A 87 -11.96 -5.91 -24.11
C LYS A 87 -12.34 -6.29 -22.68
N TRP A 88 -11.39 -6.16 -21.76
CA TRP A 88 -11.46 -6.82 -20.46
C TRP A 88 -11.43 -5.88 -19.25
N TYR A 89 -11.13 -4.60 -19.43
CA TYR A 89 -11.09 -3.65 -18.30
C TYR A 89 -12.48 -3.51 -17.65
N GLY A 90 -12.52 -3.60 -16.31
CA GLY A 90 -13.76 -3.59 -15.53
C GLY A 90 -14.64 -4.84 -15.67
N LYS A 91 -14.20 -5.88 -16.40
CA LYS A 91 -14.91 -7.17 -16.50
C LYS A 91 -14.48 -8.10 -15.38
N ASP A 92 -15.40 -8.97 -14.97
CA ASP A 92 -15.12 -10.04 -14.03
C ASP A 92 -14.13 -11.06 -14.64
N GLU A 93 -13.10 -11.44 -13.87
CA GLU A 93 -12.00 -12.26 -14.37
C GLU A 93 -12.41 -13.69 -14.78
N THR A 94 -13.57 -14.20 -14.33
CA THR A 94 -14.08 -15.51 -14.72
C THR A 94 -14.45 -15.56 -16.20
N HIS A 95 -14.75 -14.42 -16.82
CA HIS A 95 -15.13 -14.31 -18.24
C HIS A 95 -13.94 -14.17 -19.18
N ILE A 96 -12.73 -13.93 -18.65
CA ILE A 96 -11.54 -13.68 -19.47
C ILE A 96 -10.94 -15.02 -19.93
N PRO A 97 -10.82 -15.28 -21.25
CA PRO A 97 -10.25 -16.53 -21.76
C PRO A 97 -8.80 -16.73 -21.31
N LEU A 98 -8.40 -17.99 -21.10
CA LEU A 98 -7.05 -18.32 -20.62
C LEU A 98 -5.92 -17.76 -21.50
N LYS A 99 -6.11 -17.71 -22.81
CA LYS A 99 -5.15 -17.13 -23.75
C LYS A 99 -4.92 -15.63 -23.46
N GLU A 100 -5.99 -14.90 -23.19
CA GLU A 100 -5.95 -13.48 -22.85
C GLU A 100 -5.30 -13.27 -21.48
N LYS A 101 -5.66 -14.09 -20.47
CA LYS A 101 -5.03 -14.07 -19.13
C LYS A 101 -3.50 -14.24 -19.20
N ARG A 102 -3.01 -15.14 -20.06
CA ARG A 102 -1.57 -15.34 -20.31
C ARG A 102 -0.93 -14.11 -20.96
N GLY A 103 -1.60 -13.51 -21.95
CA GLY A 103 -1.14 -12.29 -22.59
C GLY A 103 -1.04 -11.11 -21.63
N ILE A 104 -2.09 -10.90 -20.82
CA ILE A 104 -2.13 -9.89 -19.76
C ILE A 104 -1.01 -10.10 -18.75
N THR A 105 -0.85 -11.33 -18.24
CA THR A 105 0.22 -11.67 -17.29
C THR A 105 1.59 -11.39 -17.89
N ARG A 106 1.84 -11.73 -19.17
CA ARG A 106 3.12 -11.45 -19.85
C ARG A 106 3.46 -9.95 -19.86
N ILE A 107 2.49 -9.09 -20.17
CA ILE A 107 2.72 -7.63 -20.17
C ILE A 107 2.93 -7.15 -18.74
N TYR A 108 2.07 -7.54 -17.80
CA TYR A 108 2.17 -7.21 -16.39
C TYR A 108 3.56 -7.55 -15.80
N SER A 109 4.04 -8.79 -16.00
CA SER A 109 5.34 -9.25 -15.49
C SER A 109 6.50 -8.35 -15.94
N LYS A 110 6.42 -7.79 -17.16
CA LYS A 110 7.45 -6.89 -17.70
C LYS A 110 7.43 -5.51 -17.04
N ILE A 111 6.25 -4.99 -16.72
CA ILE A 111 6.08 -3.57 -16.35
C ILE A 111 5.85 -3.32 -14.86
N LYS A 112 5.41 -4.33 -14.09
CA LYS A 112 4.96 -4.16 -12.69
C LYS A 112 6.00 -3.46 -11.81
N THR A 113 7.28 -3.71 -12.04
CA THR A 113 8.39 -3.08 -11.31
C THR A 113 8.55 -1.63 -11.67
N ASP A 114 8.58 -1.30 -12.96
CA ASP A 114 8.74 0.09 -13.41
C ASP A 114 7.53 0.94 -12.99
N VAL A 115 6.32 0.40 -13.06
CA VAL A 115 5.12 1.12 -12.60
C VAL A 115 5.16 1.35 -11.09
N HIS A 116 5.53 0.36 -10.27
CA HIS A 116 5.67 0.55 -8.83
C HIS A 116 6.81 1.52 -8.47
N LEU A 117 7.92 1.52 -9.21
CA LEU A 117 9.00 2.50 -9.04
C LEU A 117 8.53 3.91 -9.35
N GLU A 118 7.75 4.10 -10.41
CA GLU A 118 7.19 5.41 -10.76
C GLU A 118 6.16 5.89 -9.72
N GLN A 119 5.33 4.99 -9.21
CA GLN A 119 4.43 5.28 -8.08
C GLN A 119 5.18 5.67 -6.80
N MET A 120 6.27 4.97 -6.50
CA MET A 120 7.17 5.30 -5.38
C MET A 120 7.83 6.66 -5.59
N ARG A 121 8.23 6.99 -6.83
CA ARG A 121 8.79 8.29 -7.18
C ARG A 121 7.78 9.41 -6.91
N PHE A 122 6.53 9.27 -7.37
CA PHE A 122 5.48 10.25 -7.08
C PHE A 122 5.24 10.42 -5.58
N ARG A 123 5.16 9.33 -4.84
CA ARG A 123 5.03 9.33 -3.38
C ARG A 123 6.16 10.11 -2.71
N ASN A 124 7.41 9.80 -3.07
CA ASN A 124 8.59 10.43 -2.49
C ASN A 124 8.63 11.93 -2.79
N VAL A 125 8.30 12.33 -4.03
CA VAL A 125 8.18 13.75 -4.39
C VAL A 125 7.12 14.44 -3.53
N ALA A 126 5.93 13.85 -3.39
CA ALA A 126 4.86 14.43 -2.58
C ALA A 126 5.23 14.53 -1.08
N LEU A 127 5.93 13.53 -0.54
CA LEU A 127 6.42 13.55 0.84
C LEU A 127 7.44 14.66 1.07
N MET A 128 8.42 14.82 0.17
CA MET A 128 9.40 15.89 0.24
C MET A 128 8.76 17.28 0.08
N GLU A 129 7.77 17.42 -0.81
CA GLU A 129 6.98 18.66 -0.95
C GLU A 129 6.22 19.01 0.34
N ALA A 130 5.82 18.00 1.13
CA ALA A 130 5.20 18.18 2.44
C ALA A 130 6.21 18.37 3.59
N GLY A 131 7.51 18.45 3.29
CA GLY A 131 8.58 18.70 4.26
C GLY A 131 9.13 17.46 4.95
N ILE A 132 8.80 16.25 4.49
CA ILE A 132 9.37 15.01 5.03
C ILE A 132 10.79 14.82 4.48
N PRO A 133 11.83 14.71 5.33
CA PRO A 133 13.21 14.52 4.88
C PRO A 133 13.45 13.17 4.18
N GLU A 134 14.47 13.11 3.33
CA GLU A 134 14.77 11.94 2.48
C GLU A 134 15.08 10.67 3.32
N GLU A 135 15.73 10.84 4.47
CA GLU A 135 16.09 9.74 5.38
C GLU A 135 14.87 9.02 6.00
N PHE A 136 13.69 9.65 5.96
CA PHE A 136 12.43 9.04 6.41
C PHE A 136 11.65 8.35 5.30
N LEU A 137 12.10 8.45 4.04
CA LEU A 137 11.39 7.86 2.91
C LEU A 137 11.58 6.33 2.90
N PRO A 138 10.53 5.53 3.10
CA PRO A 138 10.64 4.09 3.14
C PRO A 138 10.82 3.49 1.74
N GLY A 139 11.19 2.22 1.69
CA GLY A 139 11.15 1.45 0.45
C GLY A 139 9.72 1.13 -0.02
N MET A 140 9.59 0.01 -0.72
CA MET A 140 8.32 -0.56 -1.15
C MET A 140 8.39 -2.09 -1.12
N ARG A 141 7.22 -2.76 -1.24
CA ARG A 141 7.09 -4.22 -1.35
C ARG A 141 7.64 -4.97 -0.13
N VAL A 142 7.42 -4.46 1.08
CA VAL A 142 7.67 -5.21 2.31
C VAL A 142 6.51 -6.17 2.55
N PRO A 143 6.71 -7.50 2.55
CA PRO A 143 5.61 -8.45 2.74
C PRO A 143 5.11 -8.42 4.18
N PHE A 144 3.79 -8.58 4.36
CA PHE A 144 3.19 -8.72 5.68
C PHE A 144 3.63 -10.05 6.32
N ARG A 145 4.30 -9.95 7.46
CA ARG A 145 4.82 -11.07 8.25
C ARG A 145 4.63 -10.81 9.74
N HIS A 146 4.35 -11.84 10.52
CA HIS A 146 4.31 -11.72 11.97
C HIS A 146 5.65 -11.20 12.54
N ASN A 147 5.58 -10.35 13.57
CA ASN A 147 6.71 -9.95 14.40
C ASN A 147 6.27 -9.99 15.86
N LYS A 148 7.11 -10.55 16.74
CA LYS A 148 6.83 -10.68 18.17
C LYS A 148 6.58 -9.35 18.90
N ASN A 149 7.11 -8.25 18.36
CA ASN A 149 6.94 -6.89 18.91
C ASN A 149 5.82 -6.12 18.19
N LEU A 150 5.08 -6.75 17.28
CA LEU A 150 3.94 -6.12 16.62
C LEU A 150 2.78 -6.00 17.59
N ARG A 151 2.38 -4.76 17.89
CA ARG A 151 1.35 -4.47 18.90
C ARG A 151 0.03 -4.02 18.29
N LEU A 152 0.11 -3.23 17.22
CA LEU A 152 -1.03 -2.69 16.51
C LEU A 152 -0.83 -2.84 15.00
N ILE A 153 -1.86 -3.32 14.31
CA ILE A 153 -1.97 -3.38 12.86
C ILE A 153 -3.05 -2.39 12.44
N LEU A 154 -2.71 -1.55 11.46
CA LEU A 154 -3.57 -0.52 10.90
C LEU A 154 -3.84 -0.80 9.42
N PRO A 155 -4.83 -1.65 9.08
CA PRO A 155 -5.29 -1.79 7.70
C PRO A 155 -5.77 -0.44 7.17
N LEU A 156 -5.33 -0.08 5.97
CA LEU A 156 -5.72 1.17 5.31
C LEU A 156 -7.00 1.04 4.49
N GLU A 157 -7.54 -0.18 4.34
CA GLU A 157 -8.79 -0.49 3.65
C GLU A 157 -9.49 -1.65 4.37
N GLU A 158 -10.82 -1.70 4.30
CA GLU A 158 -11.64 -2.75 4.91
C GLU A 158 -11.29 -4.15 4.38
N ASN A 159 -11.08 -4.29 3.07
CA ASN A 159 -10.76 -5.57 2.43
C ASN A 159 -9.38 -6.12 2.84
N ILE A 160 -8.51 -5.31 3.45
CA ILE A 160 -7.22 -5.73 4.00
C ILE A 160 -7.40 -6.35 5.40
N VAL A 161 -8.41 -5.93 6.16
CA VAL A 161 -8.71 -6.49 7.49
C VAL A 161 -8.91 -7.99 7.41
N GLN A 162 -9.77 -8.46 6.51
CA GLN A 162 -10.03 -9.89 6.37
C GLN A 162 -8.77 -10.67 6.00
N GLN A 163 -7.88 -10.10 5.18
CA GLN A 163 -6.61 -10.74 4.80
C GLN A 163 -5.64 -10.84 5.98
N VAL A 164 -5.60 -9.82 6.84
CA VAL A 164 -4.82 -9.86 8.09
C VAL A 164 -5.39 -10.92 9.04
N GLU A 165 -6.71 -10.96 9.22
CA GLU A 165 -7.36 -11.98 10.06
C GLU A 165 -7.09 -13.39 9.55
N ASP A 166 -7.24 -13.62 8.25
CA ASP A 166 -7.00 -14.93 7.61
C ASP A 166 -5.56 -15.41 7.81
N TYR A 167 -4.58 -14.48 7.77
CA TYR A 167 -3.19 -14.78 8.06
C TYR A 167 -3.00 -15.31 9.49
N TYR A 168 -3.73 -14.78 10.47
CA TYR A 168 -3.62 -15.22 11.86
C TYR A 168 -4.53 -16.40 12.22
N LYS A 169 -5.61 -16.68 11.47
CA LYS A 169 -6.50 -17.84 11.71
C LYS A 169 -5.74 -19.17 11.79
N SER A 170 -4.67 -19.31 11.01
CA SER A 170 -3.83 -20.52 10.98
C SER A 170 -2.55 -20.41 11.82
N SER A 171 -2.34 -19.29 12.51
CA SER A 171 -1.13 -19.03 13.29
C SER A 171 -1.35 -19.41 14.76
N SER A 172 -0.37 -20.06 15.37
CA SER A 172 -0.32 -20.24 16.83
C SER A 172 0.03 -18.95 17.59
N ASN A 173 0.35 -17.87 16.86
CA ASN A 173 0.73 -16.60 17.45
C ASN A 173 -0.50 -15.81 17.90
N LYS A 174 -0.37 -15.11 19.04
CA LYS A 174 -1.36 -14.13 19.46
C LYS A 174 -1.47 -13.03 18.40
N GLN A 175 -2.68 -12.80 17.89
CA GLN A 175 -2.96 -11.72 16.96
C GLN A 175 -2.77 -10.36 17.66
N PRO A 176 -2.01 -9.42 17.07
CA PRO A 176 -1.95 -8.04 17.54
C PRO A 176 -3.32 -7.36 17.44
N LEU A 177 -3.52 -6.25 18.16
CA LEU A 177 -4.71 -5.44 17.97
C LEU A 177 -4.79 -4.98 16.51
N THR A 178 -5.95 -5.09 15.88
CA THR A 178 -6.18 -4.65 14.50
C THR A 178 -7.29 -3.60 14.48
N LYS A 179 -7.03 -2.43 13.89
CA LYS A 179 -7.99 -1.34 13.74
C LYS A 179 -7.83 -0.67 12.39
N ILE A 180 -8.91 -0.48 11.65
CA ILE A 180 -8.88 0.23 10.38
C ILE A 180 -8.46 1.67 10.66
N TYR A 181 -7.55 2.20 9.83
CA TYR A 181 -7.05 3.56 10.02
C TYR A 181 -8.14 4.62 9.90
N GLY A 182 -9.02 4.50 8.90
CA GLY A 182 -10.13 5.45 8.72
C GLY A 182 -11.05 5.53 9.94
N ASP A 183 -11.43 4.38 10.50
CA ASP A 183 -12.23 4.29 11.74
C ASP A 183 -11.54 4.94 12.94
N LEU A 184 -10.20 4.88 12.99
CA LEU A 184 -9.41 5.47 14.05
C LEU A 184 -9.50 7.00 14.05
N VAL A 185 -9.60 7.62 12.88
CA VAL A 185 -9.58 9.09 12.72
C VAL A 185 -10.93 9.65 12.26
N GLY A 186 -11.99 8.84 12.28
CA GLY A 186 -13.34 9.24 11.90
C GLY A 186 -13.50 9.73 10.46
N ILE A 187 -12.65 9.28 9.53
CA ILE A 187 -12.67 9.70 8.11
C ILE A 187 -12.63 8.46 7.21
N ASP A 188 -13.35 8.52 6.08
CA ASP A 188 -13.34 7.48 5.06
C ASP A 188 -11.92 7.12 4.61
N TYR A 189 -11.74 5.86 4.18
CA TYR A 189 -10.45 5.40 3.68
C TYR A 189 -10.13 6.04 2.32
N LEU A 190 -8.85 6.18 2.03
CA LEU A 190 -8.38 6.61 0.72
C LEU A 190 -8.45 5.48 -0.30
N GLU A 191 -9.24 5.67 -1.36
CA GLU A 191 -9.28 4.76 -2.49
C GLU A 191 -7.91 4.62 -3.20
N ASP A 192 -7.67 3.45 -3.77
CA ASP A 192 -6.46 3.13 -4.53
C ASP A 192 -6.57 3.63 -5.98
N GLU A 193 -6.05 4.83 -6.27
CA GLU A 193 -6.05 5.43 -7.61
C GLU A 193 -4.70 5.21 -8.34
N LEU A 194 -4.54 4.08 -9.01
CA LEU A 194 -3.26 3.71 -9.64
C LEU A 194 -2.80 4.64 -10.78
N VAL A 195 -3.71 5.37 -11.42
CA VAL A 195 -3.45 6.23 -12.61
C VAL A 195 -3.24 7.70 -12.25
N GLY A 196 -3.63 8.16 -11.06
CA GLY A 196 -3.65 9.59 -10.75
C GLY A 196 -2.28 10.22 -10.45
N GLY A 197 -1.20 9.42 -10.47
CA GLY A 197 0.19 9.88 -10.44
C GLY A 197 0.50 10.79 -9.25
N ILE A 198 1.21 11.89 -9.50
CA ILE A 198 1.60 12.85 -8.45
C ILE A 198 0.41 13.50 -7.74
N LYS A 199 -0.73 13.70 -8.42
CA LYS A 199 -1.91 14.31 -7.78
C LYS A 199 -2.49 13.39 -6.71
N THR A 200 -2.62 12.10 -7.01
CA THR A 200 -3.05 11.11 -6.02
C THR A 200 -2.03 10.98 -4.89
N ALA A 201 -0.73 10.93 -5.20
CA ALA A 201 0.30 10.89 -4.17
C ALA A 201 0.21 12.08 -3.19
N ARG A 202 -0.02 13.30 -3.69
CA ARG A 202 -0.24 14.49 -2.85
C ARG A 202 -1.48 14.38 -1.98
N LYS A 203 -2.62 13.90 -2.54
CA LYS A 203 -3.83 13.65 -1.75
C LYS A 203 -3.58 12.65 -0.61
N GLN A 204 -2.81 11.58 -0.87
CA GLN A 204 -2.48 10.59 0.15
C GLN A 204 -1.60 11.18 1.26
N VAL A 205 -0.60 11.99 0.88
CA VAL A 205 0.25 12.71 1.85
C VAL A 205 -0.59 13.67 2.68
N GLU A 206 -1.43 14.49 2.04
CA GLU A 206 -2.30 15.46 2.72
C GLU A 206 -3.24 14.77 3.71
N TYR A 207 -3.85 13.65 3.32
CA TYR A 207 -4.71 12.85 4.20
C TYR A 207 -4.00 12.44 5.49
N PHE A 208 -2.83 11.82 5.41
CA PHE A 208 -2.09 11.39 6.60
C PHE A 208 -1.50 12.56 7.37
N MET A 209 -1.09 13.63 6.69
CA MET A 209 -0.61 14.85 7.34
C MET A 209 -1.73 15.51 8.16
N ASN A 210 -2.97 15.52 7.66
CA ASN A 210 -4.10 16.16 8.33
C ASN A 210 -4.65 15.32 9.50
N THR A 211 -4.48 14.00 9.44
CA THR A 211 -5.06 13.07 10.42
C THR A 211 -4.06 12.54 11.45
N ARG A 212 -2.76 12.85 11.31
CA ARG A 212 -1.70 12.32 12.18
C ARG A 212 -1.88 12.65 13.66
N ASP A 213 -2.37 13.84 14.02
CA ASP A 213 -2.53 14.20 15.44
C ASP A 213 -3.64 13.37 16.10
N GLU A 214 -4.81 13.29 15.47
CA GLU A 214 -5.95 12.49 15.96
C GLU A 214 -5.63 10.99 15.99
N ALA A 215 -5.04 10.46 14.92
CA ALA A 215 -4.58 9.08 14.87
C ALA A 215 -3.69 8.73 16.06
N MET A 216 -2.92 9.69 16.54
CA MET A 216 -1.91 9.47 17.56
C MET A 216 -2.46 9.52 18.97
N GLU A 217 -3.45 10.38 19.21
CA GLU A 217 -4.24 10.30 20.43
C GLU A 217 -4.88 8.92 20.58
N GLU A 218 -5.50 8.42 19.51
CA GLU A 218 -6.15 7.11 19.52
C GLU A 218 -5.16 5.95 19.62
N ILE A 219 -4.05 5.99 18.87
CA ILE A 219 -2.95 5.02 19.01
C ILE A 219 -2.46 4.97 20.45
N THR A 220 -2.27 6.12 21.09
CA THR A 220 -1.80 6.18 22.48
C THR A 220 -2.80 5.53 23.43
N LYS A 221 -4.10 5.82 23.28
CA LYS A 221 -5.17 5.17 24.07
C LYS A 221 -5.17 3.64 23.90
N LEU A 222 -4.94 3.14 22.69
CA LEU A 222 -4.88 1.70 22.40
C LEU A 222 -3.64 1.02 22.99
N LEU A 223 -2.56 1.78 23.20
CA LEU A 223 -1.31 1.28 23.77
C LEU A 223 -1.28 1.30 25.31
N GLY A 224 -2.19 2.03 25.97
CA GLY A 224 -2.29 2.13 27.42
C GLY A 224 -1.13 2.90 28.04
#